data_AF-R1E4A4-F1
#
_entry.id   AF-R1E4A4-F1
#
_cell.length_a   1.000
_cell.length_b   1.000
_cell.length_c   1.000
_cell.angle_alpha   90.00
_cell.angle_beta   90.00
_cell.angle_gamma   90.00
#
_symmetry.space_group_name_H-M   'P 1'
#
loop_
_entity.id
_entity.type
_entity.pdbx_description
1 polymer ?
#
loop_
_entity_poly.entity_id
_entity_poly.type
_entity_poly.pdbx_seq_one_letter_code
_entity_poly.pdbx_strand_id
1 'polypeptide(L)'
;MASDWKDSLDPVFRDFVKSLIEETKKYKDIYENTDNPSKVQIWIALGILYRKLLSIEGKLSEIESILNNKELKEKLEEYLKKL
;
A
#
# COMPACT_ATOMS: atom_id res chain seq x y z
N MET A 1 -1.54 -35.11 4.40
CA MET A 1 -0.89 -33.86 4.84
C MET A 1 -1.91 -32.75 4.64
N ALA A 2 -2.22 -31.94 5.66
CA ALA A 2 -3.14 -30.82 5.47
C ALA A 2 -2.53 -29.85 4.46
N SER A 3 -3.24 -29.54 3.38
CA SER A 3 -2.82 -28.47 2.47
C SER A 3 -2.77 -27.17 3.27
N ASP A 4 -1.67 -26.42 3.19
CA ASP A 4 -1.63 -25.06 3.73
C ASP A 4 -2.77 -24.29 3.03
N TRP A 5 -3.63 -23.60 3.77
CA TRP A 5 -4.79 -22.91 3.20
C TRP A 5 -4.37 -21.87 2.14
N LYS A 6 -3.10 -21.44 2.18
CA LYS A 6 -2.51 -20.56 1.17
C LYS A 6 -2.43 -21.21 -0.21
N ASP A 7 -2.40 -22.54 -0.29
CA ASP A 7 -2.31 -23.27 -1.56
C ASP A 7 -3.65 -23.36 -2.30
N SER A 8 -4.77 -23.02 -1.64
CA SER A 8 -6.06 -22.83 -2.32
C SER A 8 -6.27 -21.43 -2.90
N LEU A 9 -5.33 -20.51 -2.65
CA LEU A 9 -5.36 -19.17 -3.22
C LEU A 9 -4.80 -19.16 -4.64
N ASP A 10 -5.30 -18.24 -5.47
CA ASP A 10 -4.63 -17.87 -6.72
C ASP A 10 -3.14 -17.55 -6.45
N PRO A 11 -2.19 -18.03 -7.28
CA PRO A 11 -0.77 -17.77 -7.10
C PRO A 11 -0.41 -16.29 -6.88
N VAL A 12 -1.04 -15.36 -7.60
CA VAL A 12 -0.75 -13.93 -7.49
C VAL A 12 -1.22 -13.40 -6.13
N PHE A 13 -2.47 -13.68 -5.77
CA PHE A 13 -3.02 -13.32 -4.46
C PHE A 13 -2.25 -13.94 -3.30
N ARG A 14 -1.81 -15.20 -3.45
CA ARG A 14 -0.99 -15.90 -2.45
C ARG A 14 0.32 -15.18 -2.17
N ASP A 15 0.97 -14.64 -3.19
CA ASP A 15 2.23 -13.91 -3.03
C ASP A 15 2.03 -12.58 -2.31
N PHE A 16 0.92 -11.88 -2.57
CA PHE A 16 0.52 -10.70 -1.79
C PHE A 16 0.26 -11.04 -0.32
N VAL A 17 -0.47 -12.11 -0.06
CA VAL A 17 -0.77 -12.57 1.32
C VAL A 17 0.52 -12.97 2.05
N LYS A 18 1.42 -13.71 1.39
CA LYS A 18 2.73 -14.06 1.95
C LYS A 18 3.54 -12.81 2.30
N SER A 19 3.60 -11.83 1.39
CA SER A 19 4.28 -10.57 1.63
C SER A 19 3.71 -9.81 2.84
N LEU A 20 2.38 -9.73 2.95
CA LEU A 20 1.70 -9.11 4.09
C LEU A 20 2.00 -9.84 5.41
N ILE A 21 2.03 -11.18 5.40
CA ILE A 21 2.40 -11.98 6.57
C ILE A 21 3.84 -11.68 7.01
N GLU A 22 4.80 -11.65 6.08
CA GLU A 22 6.19 -11.32 6.39
C GLU A 22 6.36 -9.90 6.92
N GLU A 23 5.62 -8.93 6.39
CA GLU A 23 5.65 -7.56 6.92
C GLU A 23 5.03 -7.49 8.32
N THR A 24 3.95 -8.23 8.57
CA THR A 24 3.28 -8.30 9.88
C THR A 24 4.18 -8.95 10.94
N LYS A 25 4.98 -9.97 10.58
CA LYS A 25 5.94 -10.63 11.48
C LYS A 25 7.01 -9.68 12.05
N LYS A 26 7.27 -8.53 11.41
CA LYS A 26 8.19 -7.51 11.96
C LYS A 26 7.70 -6.92 13.28
N TYR A 27 6.43 -7.09 13.60
CA TYR A 27 5.78 -6.62 14.81
C TYR A 27 5.44 -7.76 15.77
N LYS A 28 6.13 -8.90 15.65
CA LYS A 28 5.90 -10.11 16.45
C LYS A 28 5.88 -9.84 17.95
N ASP A 29 6.87 -9.11 18.45
CA ASP A 29 6.99 -8.78 19.86
C ASP A 29 5.79 -7.98 20.41
N ILE A 30 5.09 -7.25 19.54
CA ILE A 30 3.91 -6.46 19.89
C ILE A 30 2.70 -7.36 20.10
N TYR A 31 2.44 -8.31 19.20
CA TYR A 31 1.22 -9.13 19.29
C TYR A 31 1.40 -10.36 20.18
N GLU A 32 2.60 -10.93 20.28
CA GLU A 32 2.81 -12.18 21.04
C GLU A 32 2.54 -12.05 22.54
N ASN A 33 2.75 -10.86 23.11
CA ASN A 33 2.59 -10.60 24.54
C ASN A 33 1.20 -10.04 24.91
N THR A 34 0.22 -10.18 24.03
CA THR A 34 -1.14 -9.63 24.23
C THR A 34 -2.14 -10.73 24.55
N ASP A 35 -3.27 -10.36 25.17
CA ASP A 35 -4.34 -11.31 25.52
C ASP A 35 -4.92 -12.04 24.29
N ASN A 36 -4.84 -11.44 23.10
CA ASN A 36 -5.27 -12.05 21.85
C ASN A 36 -4.31 -11.73 20.71
N PRO A 37 -3.22 -12.50 20.56
CA PRO A 37 -2.20 -12.26 19.55
C PRO A 37 -2.75 -12.24 18.12
N SER A 38 -3.67 -13.17 17.80
CA SER A 38 -4.30 -13.25 16.47
C SER A 38 -5.07 -11.98 16.11
N LYS A 39 -5.83 -11.42 17.06
CA LYS A 39 -6.58 -10.17 16.86
C LYS A 39 -5.63 -9.00 16.63
N VAL A 40 -4.56 -8.89 17.43
CA VAL A 40 -3.58 -7.81 17.29
C VAL A 40 -2.80 -7.92 15.98
N GLN A 41 -2.45 -9.14 15.58
CA GLN A 41 -1.80 -9.43 14.31
C GLN A 41 -2.66 -8.97 13.11
N ILE A 42 -3.98 -9.18 13.15
CA ILE A 42 -4.91 -8.69 12.13
C ILE A 42 -4.92 -7.15 12.10
N TRP A 43 -4.97 -6.49 13.26
CA TRP A 43 -4.93 -5.02 13.32
C TRP A 43 -3.63 -4.43 12.77
N ILE A 44 -2.50 -5.08 13.05
CA ILE A 44 -1.21 -4.70 12.48
C ILE A 44 -1.23 -4.83 10.96
N ALA A 45 -1.73 -5.94 10.44
CA ALA A 45 -1.87 -6.16 8.99
C ALA A 45 -2.77 -5.08 8.34
N LEU A 46 -3.90 -4.75 8.96
CA LEU A 46 -4.78 -3.67 8.50
C LEU A 46 -4.09 -2.30 8.53
N GLY A 47 -3.33 -2.00 9.59
CA GLY A 47 -2.55 -0.76 9.68
C GLY A 47 -1.47 -0.65 8.60
N ILE A 48 -0.80 -1.75 8.28
CA ILE A 48 0.17 -1.82 7.17
C ILE A 48 -0.52 -1.51 5.83
N LEU A 49 -1.68 -2.12 5.57
CA LEU A 49 -2.44 -1.89 4.34
C LEU A 49 -2.93 -0.44 4.24
N TYR A 50 -3.47 0.11 5.34
CA TYR A 50 -3.92 1.51 5.40
C TYR A 50 -2.79 2.49 5.12
N ARG A 51 -1.58 2.27 5.68
CA ARG A 51 -0.41 3.11 5.40
C ARG A 51 -0.01 3.08 3.93
N LYS A 52 -0.05 1.90 3.29
CA LYS A 52 0.24 1.78 1.85
C LYS A 52 -0.81 2.50 1.01
N LEU A 53 -2.09 2.39 1.38
CA LEU A 53 -3.19 3.12 0.73
C LEU A 53 -2.98 4.64 0.80
N LEU A 54 -2.72 5.18 2.00
CA LEU A 54 -2.42 6.61 2.16
C LEU A 54 -1.23 7.07 1.32
N SER A 55 -0.18 6.25 1.21
CA SER A 55 0.96 6.58 0.36
C SER A 55 0.60 6.62 -1.13
N ILE A 56 -0.31 5.75 -1.58
CA ILE A 56 -0.80 5.75 -2.96
C ILE A 56 -1.71 6.96 -3.20
N GLU A 57 -2.65 7.23 -2.30
CA GLU A 57 -3.53 8.41 -2.36
C GLU A 57 -2.74 9.72 -2.39
N GLY A 58 -1.70 9.84 -1.56
CA GLY A 58 -0.80 10.99 -1.56
C GLY A 58 -0.09 11.17 -2.90
N LYS A 59 0.49 10.10 -3.46
CA LYS A 59 1.14 10.14 -4.78
C LYS A 59 0.16 10.48 -5.91
N LEU A 60 -1.07 9.97 -5.85
CA LEU A 60 -2.11 10.32 -6.81
C LEU A 60 -2.45 11.81 -6.72
N SER A 61 -2.62 12.34 -5.51
CA SER A 61 -2.88 13.76 -5.29
C SER A 61 -1.73 14.65 -5.80
N GLU A 62 -0.47 14.24 -5.60
CA GLU A 62 0.69 14.93 -6.17
C GLU A 62 0.67 14.93 -7.70
N ILE A 63 0.40 13.78 -8.32
CA ILE A 63 0.28 13.65 -9.78
C ILE A 63 -0.86 14.54 -10.31
N GLU A 64 -2.03 14.50 -9.68
CA GLU A 64 -3.17 15.34 -10.04
C GLU A 64 -2.84 16.82 -9.90
N SER A 65 -2.11 17.21 -8.86
CA SER A 65 -1.65 18.59 -8.67
C SER A 65 -0.71 19.04 -9.78
N ILE A 66 0.23 18.19 -10.20
CA ILE A 66 1.15 18.47 -11.32
C ILE A 66 0.37 18.59 -12.63
N LEU A 67 -0.55 17.67 -12.91
CA LEU A 67 -1.34 17.68 -14.14
C LEU A 67 -2.29 18.89 -14.22
N ASN A 68 -2.83 19.30 -13.08
CA ASN A 68 -3.70 20.47 -12.97
C ASN A 68 -2.94 21.78 -12.72
N ASN A 69 -1.60 21.75 -12.76
CA ASN A 69 -0.80 22.95 -12.62
C ASN A 69 -0.95 23.81 -13.87
N LYS A 70 -1.96 24.68 -13.81
CA LYS A 70 -2.34 25.63 -14.85
C LYS A 70 -1.17 26.54 -15.25
N GLU A 71 -0.27 26.86 -14.32
CA GLU A 71 0.92 27.68 -14.58
C GLU A 71 1.93 26.95 -15.50
N LEU A 72 2.09 25.64 -15.33
CA LEU A 72 2.94 24.80 -16.20
C LEU A 72 2.35 24.70 -17.62
N LYS A 73 1.03 24.58 -17.70
CA LYS A 73 0.29 24.58 -18.97
C LYS A 73 0.38 25.94 -19.68
N GLU A 74 0.19 27.03 -18.95
CA GLU A 74 0.28 28.40 -19.47
C GLU A 74 1.72 28.73 -19.93
N LYS A 75 2.76 28.34 -19.16
CA LYS A 75 4.17 28.48 -19.57
C LYS A 75 4.49 27.70 -20.85
N LEU A 76 3.94 26.49 -21.01
CA LEU A 76 4.11 25.68 -22.22
C LEU A 76 3.44 26.36 -23.43
N GLU A 77 2.21 26.86 -23.26
CA GLU A 77 1.48 27.58 -24.31
C GLU A 77 2.19 28.89 -24.71
N GLU A 78 2.76 29.63 -23.76
CA GLU A 78 3.58 30.82 -24.05
C GLU A 78 4.86 30.47 -24.81
N TYR A 79 5.51 29.36 -24.47
CA TYR A 79 6.73 28.92 -25.15
C TYR A 79 6.45 28.48 -26.59
N LEU A 80 5.35 27.75 -26.81
CA LEU A 80 4.91 27.32 -28.13
C LEU A 80 4.45 28.49 -29.03
N LYS A 81 3.93 29.58 -28.46
CA LYS A 81 3.57 30.81 -29.22
C LYS A 81 4.77 31.65 -29.65
N LYS A 82 5.94 31.45 -29.04
CA LYS A 82 7.19 32.18 -29.35
C LYS A 82 8.06 31.46 -30.40
N LEU A 83 7.71 30.23 -30.75
CA LEU A 83 8.28 29.45 -31.86
C LEU A 83 7.51 29.75 -33.16
#